data_AF-A0A535V340-F1
#
_entry.id   AF-A0A535V340-F1
#
_cell.length_a   1.000
_cell.length_b   1.000
_cell.length_c   1.000
_cell.angle_alpha   90.00
_cell.angle_beta   90.00
_cell.angle_gamma   90.00
#
_symmetry.space_group_name_H-M   'P 1'
#
loop_
_entity.id
_entity.type
_entity.pdbx_description
1 polymer ?
#
loop_
_entity_poly.entity_id
_entity_poly.type
_entity_poly.pdbx_seq_one_letter_code
_entity_poly.pdbx_strand_id
1 'polypeptide(L)'
;MRPALRKMQGFAQLQRPLLPVRLAYDAKPTAERTEYQRVTLHREGRELVAETTGSQSSSRLMSLAGAHALVRVPAGGQGLKAGSIVDAMILSLP
;
A
#
# COMPACT_ATOMS: atom_id res chain seq x y z
N MET A 1 -20.16 5.60 -6.77
CA MET A 1 -20.58 6.51 -7.87
C MET A 1 -19.58 7.66 -8.05
N ARG A 2 -18.32 7.39 -8.42
CA ARG A 2 -17.36 8.42 -8.91
C ARG A 2 -16.35 7.90 -9.98
N PRO A 3 -16.76 7.19 -11.05
CA PRO A 3 -15.87 7.03 -12.22
C PRO A 3 -15.96 8.20 -13.21
N ALA A 4 -17.08 8.91 -13.27
CA ALA A 4 -17.36 9.88 -14.34
C ALA A 4 -16.54 11.19 -14.23
N LEU A 5 -16.34 11.71 -13.02
CA LEU A 5 -15.67 13.01 -12.83
C LEU A 5 -14.14 12.97 -13.08
N ARG A 6 -13.52 11.79 -13.12
CA ARG A 6 -12.07 11.66 -13.36
C ARG A 6 -11.67 11.63 -14.84
N LYS A 7 -12.62 11.38 -15.75
CA LYS A 7 -12.34 11.30 -17.20
C LYS A 7 -12.29 12.68 -17.88
N MET A 8 -12.85 13.72 -17.25
CA MET A 8 -13.04 15.04 -17.87
C MET A 8 -11.93 16.07 -17.56
N GLN A 9 -10.91 15.74 -16.75
CA GLN A 9 -9.86 16.69 -16.35
C GLN A 9 -8.48 16.46 -17.00
N GLY A 10 -8.38 15.64 -18.06
CA GLY A 10 -7.12 15.52 -18.82
C GLY A 10 -5.92 14.94 -18.04
N PHE A 11 -6.15 14.26 -16.91
CA PHE A 11 -5.07 13.59 -16.18
C PHE A 11 -4.68 12.29 -16.88
N ALA A 12 -3.57 12.33 -17.62
CA ALA A 12 -2.98 11.16 -18.30
C ALA A 12 -2.36 10.13 -17.33
N GLN A 13 -2.26 10.42 -16.02
CA GLN A 13 -1.80 9.47 -15.01
C GLN A 13 -2.99 8.90 -14.21
N LEU A 14 -3.73 7.99 -14.84
CA LEU A 14 -4.80 7.25 -14.16
C LEU A 14 -4.28 6.21 -13.16
N GLN A 15 -3.01 5.82 -13.25
CA GLN A 15 -2.37 4.82 -12.41
C GLN A 15 -1.42 5.49 -11.41
N ARG A 16 -1.64 5.27 -10.11
CA ARG A 16 -0.69 5.69 -9.07
C ARG A 16 0.62 4.92 -9.27
N PRO A 17 1.79 5.56 -9.06
CA PRO A 17 3.08 4.89 -9.29
C PRO A 17 3.25 3.72 -8.33
N LEU A 18 3.77 2.61 -8.87
CA LEU A 18 4.25 1.46 -8.11
C LEU A 18 5.75 1.62 -7.91
N LEU A 19 6.22 1.57 -6.67
CA LEU A 19 7.66 1.57 -6.36
C LEU A 19 8.03 0.34 -5.53
N PRO A 20 9.24 -0.21 -5.73
CA PRO A 20 9.74 -1.27 -4.87
C PRO A 20 10.01 -0.73 -3.46
N VAL A 21 9.48 -1.42 -2.47
CA VAL A 21 9.71 -1.12 -1.04
C VAL A 21 10.08 -2.40 -0.31
N ARG A 22 10.95 -2.29 0.69
CA ARG A 22 11.28 -3.39 1.59
C ARG A 22 10.29 -3.44 2.74
N LEU A 23 9.65 -4.59 2.97
CA LEU A 23 8.77 -4.77 4.12
C LEU A 23 9.58 -4.86 5.42
N ALA A 24 9.20 -4.10 6.44
CA ALA A 24 9.75 -4.24 7.79
C ALA A 24 8.91 -5.18 8.69
N TYR A 25 7.86 -5.79 8.14
CA TYR A 25 6.91 -6.62 8.88
C TYR A 25 6.42 -7.81 8.06
N ASP A 26 5.90 -8.83 8.73
CA ASP A 26 5.25 -9.98 8.08
C ASP A 26 3.79 -9.65 7.72
N ALA A 27 3.49 -9.58 6.43
CA ALA A 27 2.14 -9.39 5.92
C ALA A 27 1.44 -10.75 5.73
N LYS A 28 0.55 -11.08 6.67
CA LYS A 28 -0.26 -12.30 6.60
C LYS A 28 -1.48 -12.07 5.68
N PRO A 29 -1.75 -12.97 4.72
CA PRO A 29 -2.92 -12.89 3.87
C PRO A 29 -4.14 -13.38 4.65
N THR A 30 -5.32 -12.86 4.30
CA THR A 30 -6.56 -13.54 4.65
C THR A 30 -6.88 -14.61 3.61
N ALA A 31 -7.55 -15.69 4.04
CA ALA A 31 -7.89 -16.80 3.16
C ALA A 31 -8.91 -16.39 2.07
N GLU A 32 -9.69 -15.34 2.33
CA GLU A 32 -10.89 -15.04 1.54
C GLU A 32 -10.67 -14.02 0.42
N ARG A 33 -9.65 -13.16 0.50
CA ARG A 33 -9.47 -12.07 -0.47
C ARG A 33 -8.05 -11.50 -0.52
N THR A 34 -7.73 -10.87 -1.65
CA THR A 34 -6.52 -10.05 -1.79
C THR A 34 -6.71 -8.78 -0.97
N GLU A 35 -5.73 -8.45 -0.15
CA GLU A 35 -5.77 -7.27 0.71
C GLU A 35 -4.84 -6.18 0.21
N TYR A 36 -5.22 -4.94 0.48
CA TYR A 36 -4.37 -3.78 0.30
C TYR A 36 -4.07 -3.21 1.67
N GLN A 37 -2.86 -3.49 2.18
CA GLN A 37 -2.44 -3.06 3.50
C GLN A 37 -1.85 -1.66 3.42
N ARG A 38 -2.29 -0.78 4.32
CA ARG A 38 -1.75 0.58 4.44
C ARG A 38 -0.43 0.54 5.16
N VAL A 39 0.56 1.20 4.57
CA VAL A 39 1.91 1.30 5.13
C VAL A 39 2.38 2.75 5.20
N THR A 40 3.18 3.05 6.21
CA THR A 40 4.06 4.22 6.22
C THR A 40 5.36 3.83 5.56
N LEU A 41 5.87 4.73 4.75
CA LEU A 41 7.20 4.63 4.15
C LEU A 41 8.18 5.50 4.93
N HIS A 42 9.38 5.01 5.16
CA HIS A 42 10.52 5.82 5.56
C HIS A 42 11.73 5.46 4.68
N ARG A 43 12.71 6.36 4.60
CA ARG A 43 13.92 6.14 3.80
C ARG A 43 15.03 5.60 4.68
N GLU A 44 15.61 4.47 4.28
CA GLU A 44 16.82 3.90 4.88
C GLU A 44 17.92 3.88 3.82
N GLY A 45 18.82 4.86 3.88
CA GLY A 45 19.82 5.09 2.82
C GLY A 45 19.18 5.36 1.45
N ARG A 46 19.32 4.39 0.54
CA ARG A 46 18.75 4.45 -0.82
C ARG A 46 17.41 3.74 -0.96
N GLU A 47 17.00 2.97 0.04
CA GLU A 47 15.81 2.12 0.00
C GLU A 47 14.61 2.80 0.65
N LEU A 48 13.42 2.46 0.15
CA LEU A 48 12.15 2.76 0.81
C LEU A 48 11.74 1.55 1.64
N VAL A 49 11.47 1.77 2.91
CA VAL A 49 11.08 0.74 3.86
C VAL A 49 9.62 0.96 4.25
N ALA A 50 8.83 -0.10 4.18
CA ALA A 50 7.41 -0.10 4.47
C ALA A 50 7.13 -0.70 5.84
N GLU A 51 6.50 0.10 6.70
CA GLU A 51 6.05 -0.28 8.03
C GLU A 51 4.51 -0.31 8.08
N THR A 52 3.96 -1.25 8.85
CA THR A 52 2.52 -1.29 9.07
C THR A 52 2.08 -0.11 9.94
N THR A 53 0.94 0.51 9.61
CA THR A 53 0.35 1.60 10.40
C THR A 53 -0.28 1.14 11.73
N GLY A 54 0.09 -0.04 12.24
CA GLY A 54 -0.55 -0.67 13.40
C GLY A 54 -1.95 -1.23 13.08
N SER A 55 -2.95 -0.97 13.94
CA SER A 55 -4.28 -1.61 13.85
C SER A 55 -4.93 -1.38 12.47
N GLN A 56 -5.01 -2.42 11.64
CA GLN A 56 -5.65 -2.39 10.32
C GLN A 56 -7.18 -2.47 10.39
N SER A 57 -7.79 -2.27 11.57
CA SER A 57 -9.24 -2.35 11.77
C SER A 57 -9.98 -1.36 10.87
N SER A 58 -10.99 -1.87 10.17
CA SER A 58 -11.74 -1.25 9.08
C SER A 58 -12.62 -0.06 9.49
N SER A 59 -12.60 0.36 10.76
CA SER A 59 -13.55 1.33 11.33
C SER A 59 -13.13 2.80 11.20
N ARG A 60 -12.00 3.12 10.57
CA ARG A 60 -11.56 4.52 10.39
C ARG A 60 -11.45 4.89 8.92
N LEU A 61 -12.47 5.60 8.42
CA LEU A 61 -12.37 6.46 7.23
C LEU A 61 -11.25 7.52 7.38
N MET A 62 -10.73 7.73 8.59
CA MET A 62 -9.53 8.53 8.89
C MET A 62 -8.19 7.82 8.58
N SER A 63 -8.19 6.54 8.19
CA SER A 63 -6.95 5.74 7.98
C SER A 63 -6.23 5.98 6.65
N LEU A 64 -6.77 6.81 5.74
CA LEU A 64 -6.00 7.35 4.61
C LEU A 64 -5.14 8.54 5.03
N ALA A 65 -5.48 9.22 6.13
CA ALA A 65 -4.65 10.29 6.68
C ALA A 65 -3.45 9.66 7.39
N GLY A 66 -2.32 9.57 6.67
CA GLY A 66 -1.04 9.08 7.21
C GLY A 66 -0.45 7.85 6.52
N ALA A 67 -1.16 7.22 5.58
CA ALA A 67 -0.57 6.13 4.79
C ALA A 67 0.22 6.69 3.60
N HIS A 68 1.47 6.26 3.46
CA HIS A 68 2.35 6.66 2.35
C HIS A 68 2.17 5.74 1.14
N ALA A 69 1.81 4.48 1.35
CA ALA A 69 1.58 3.53 0.28
C ALA A 69 0.58 2.42 0.63
N LEU A 70 0.18 1.65 -0.38
CA LEU A 70 -0.61 0.42 -0.27
C LEU A 70 0.20 -0.77 -0.79
N VAL A 71 0.37 -1.79 0.05
CA VAL A 71 0.99 -3.07 -0.33
C VAL A 71 -0.10 -4.08 -0.67
N ARG A 72 -0.02 -4.69 -1.86
CA ARG A 72 -0.96 -5.73 -2.29
C ARG A 72 -0.52 -7.08 -1.73
N VAL A 73 -1.34 -7.68 -0.90
CA VAL A 73 -1.14 -9.01 -0.32
C VAL A 73 -2.11 -9.99 -0.98
N PRO A 74 -1.65 -10.90 -1.85
CA PRO A 74 -2.53 -11.81 -2.58
C PRO A 74 -3.25 -12.79 -1.64
N ALA A 75 -4.50 -13.13 -1.98
CA ALA A 75 -5.28 -14.16 -1.28
C ALA A 75 -4.61 -15.53 -1.42
N GLY A 76 -4.74 -16.38 -0.39
CA GLY A 76 -4.41 -17.81 -0.48
C GLY A 76 -2.93 -18.16 -0.75
N GLY A 77 -2.03 -17.18 -0.75
CA GLY A 77 -0.58 -17.39 -0.92
C GLY A 77 0.16 -17.55 0.41
N GLN A 78 1.46 -17.85 0.33
CA GLN A 78 2.35 -17.59 1.47
C GLN A 78 2.41 -16.07 1.65
N GLY A 79 2.19 -15.58 2.86
CA GLY A 79 2.27 -14.15 3.16
C GLY A 79 3.60 -13.52 2.76
N LEU A 80 3.64 -12.19 2.74
CA LEU A 80 4.88 -11.47 2.47
C LEU A 80 5.69 -11.41 3.77
N LYS A 81 6.96 -11.82 3.72
CA LYS A 81 7.82 -11.80 4.90
C LYS A 81 8.51 -10.45 5.05
N ALA A 82 8.85 -10.08 6.29
CA ALA A 82 9.78 -9.00 6.54
C ALA A 82 11.09 -9.21 5.76
N GLY A 83 11.64 -8.13 5.22
CA GLY A 83 12.79 -8.12 4.32
C GLY A 83 12.45 -8.31 2.84
N SER A 84 11.22 -8.74 2.50
CA SER A 84 10.83 -8.92 1.10
C SER A 84 10.69 -7.57 0.39
N ILE A 85 11.18 -7.49 -0.85
CA ILE A 85 10.96 -6.36 -1.74
C ILE A 85 9.65 -6.59 -2.49
N VAL A 86 8.73 -5.65 -2.39
CA VAL A 86 7.38 -5.73 -2.97
C VAL A 86 7.02 -4.42 -3.65
N ASP A 87 6.18 -4.49 -4.68
CA ASP A 87 5.64 -3.30 -5.31
C ASP A 87 4.54 -2.69 -4.44
N ALA A 88 4.73 -1.43 -4.05
CA ALA A 88 3.76 -0.66 -3.30
C ALA A 88 3.19 0.48 -4.13
N MET A 89 1.87 0.64 -4.08
CA MET A 89 1.18 1.75 -4.73
C MET A 89 1.33 3.00 -3.88
N ILE A 90 2.06 3.98 -4.40
CA ILE A 90 2.42 5.18 -3.65
C ILE A 90 1.23 6.14 -3.59
N LEU A 91 0.93 6.58 -2.37
CA LEU A 91 -0.04 7.63 -2.06
C LEU A 91 0.65 8.97 -1.86
N SER A 92 1.77 8.97 -1.14
CA SER A 92 2.68 10.09 -0.92
C SER A 92 4.08 9.56 -0.62
N LEU A 93 5.13 10.28 -1.02
CA LEU A 93 6.50 9.97 -0.59
C LEU A 93 6.77 10.64 0.77
N PRO A 94 7.57 9.99 1.65
CA PRO A 94 8.03 10.58 2.90
C PRO A 94 9.08 11.68 2.68
#